data_AF-A0A3D1LQZ3-F1
#
_entry.id   AF-A0A3D1LQZ3-F1
#
_cell.length_a   1.000
_cell.length_b   1.000
_cell.length_c   1.000
_cell.angle_alpha   90.00
_cell.angle_beta   90.00
_cell.angle_gamma   90.00
#
_symmetry.space_group_name_H-M   'P 1'
#
loop_
_entity.id
_entity.type
_entity.pdbx_description
1 polymer ?
#
loop_
_entity_poly.entity_id
_entity_poly.type
_entity_poly.pdbx_seq_one_letter_code
_entity_poly.pdbx_strand_id
1 'polypeptide(L)'
;MDTNLAGAVTGLDAIIGGHSHTNPMYGFAQYKYLPAIISAPDGKPVITTQAYRYNNTLGEVVLGLRARDGSSGYDVVSQTGRYLTVSSSTPEDAAVKAIIDPFVSVLADYNNRVVGATTAPIDSLQGFTQETGGANLQADAAVYELKFLQGIPVDLHLSGAMTNKAIASDATPASPVTLKISDLYSAMPYENSLVVISMNGPQIKSILERSYRNYYYYKYVAGYGGYSYYTTCMLDTDAAGRIVYDDRYPALPNGHNVVALSINGTPVDFEDASRFYNISTINYLAAGSCNFNDAGTTLWPLGQIVHDRQQYVLDAVIDYIGFKGTVSPAVEGRLTFTTYHGISGTLGAAGAGGTVTYTGVSTMSDAVTGAYSFQVQSGWSGTVTAAKPGILFSPASRSYTNVTTDMTGQDYAVLPPTVSGVSPSSGPTTGGTVVIITGTNFTGATAVKFGLDGATGFTVHSPTLTSATSPAGITGMIADITVTTPAGTSLISPADEFIYLQPVVAKNITTDTYYTNLATAISAALAGAEIRILDTWLDGDFILDKGMTLNGGWNISFQSSGDQPTLLKGNLTVKGGNSTVKTVQVKGQLLLQSGSLQVNDVTVLP
;
A
#
# COMPACT_ATOMS: atom_id res chain seq x y z
N MET A 1 30.22 27.43 10.52
CA MET A 1 31.32 27.01 11.41
C MET A 1 32.07 28.24 11.90
N ASP A 2 32.60 29.04 10.99
CA ASP A 2 33.47 30.20 11.31
C ASP A 2 32.83 31.23 12.25
N THR A 3 31.55 31.60 12.06
CA THR A 3 30.88 32.53 12.99
C THR A 3 30.65 31.92 14.38
N ASN A 4 30.46 30.59 14.46
CA ASN A 4 30.34 29.90 15.74
C ASN A 4 31.70 29.87 16.45
N LEU A 5 32.79 29.68 15.70
CA LEU A 5 34.15 29.77 16.23
C LEU A 5 34.43 31.17 16.80
N ALA A 6 34.06 32.23 16.05
CA ALA A 6 34.17 33.61 16.52
C ALA A 6 33.37 33.87 17.80
N GLY A 7 32.15 33.34 17.90
CA GLY A 7 31.29 33.52 19.07
C GLY A 7 31.64 32.63 20.28
N ALA A 8 32.53 31.64 20.12
CA ALA A 8 32.84 30.65 21.16
C ALA A 8 34.28 30.72 21.69
N VAL A 9 35.20 31.40 20.98
CA VAL A 9 36.62 31.42 21.33
C VAL A 9 37.09 32.84 21.64
N THR A 10 37.62 33.03 22.84
CA THR A 10 38.22 34.31 23.27
C THR A 10 39.61 34.51 22.68
N GLY A 11 40.00 35.76 22.45
CA GLY A 11 41.35 36.10 21.97
C GLY A 11 41.56 35.99 20.46
N LEU A 12 40.50 35.74 19.68
CA LEU A 12 40.52 35.87 18.23
C LEU A 12 40.24 37.31 17.84
N ASP A 13 41.02 37.87 16.91
CA ASP A 13 40.77 39.21 16.36
C ASP A 13 40.16 39.14 14.94
N ALA A 14 40.48 38.09 14.17
CA ALA A 14 39.94 37.86 12.84
C ALA A 14 39.83 36.36 12.53
N ILE A 15 38.85 36.00 11.69
CA ILE A 15 38.71 34.66 11.10
C ILE A 15 38.57 34.79 9.58
N ILE A 16 39.50 34.16 8.86
CA ILE A 16 39.48 34.07 7.40
C ILE A 16 39.09 32.64 7.01
N GLY A 17 37.82 32.46 6.65
CA GLY A 17 37.18 31.18 6.39
C GLY A 17 37.37 30.61 4.99
N GLY A 18 36.80 29.42 4.77
CA GLY A 18 36.94 28.63 3.54
C GLY A 18 35.87 27.53 3.42
N HIS A 19 36.07 26.56 2.52
CA HIS A 19 35.24 25.35 2.34
C HIS A 19 33.79 25.54 1.84
N SER A 20 32.96 26.35 2.50
CA SER A 20 31.52 26.49 2.19
C SER A 20 31.21 27.32 0.92
N HIS A 21 32.23 27.87 0.27
CA HIS A 21 32.09 28.77 -0.88
C HIS A 21 31.08 29.91 -0.64
N THR A 22 31.10 30.52 0.55
CA THR A 22 30.07 31.50 0.93
C THR A 22 30.12 32.71 0.00
N ASN A 23 29.00 32.99 -0.66
CA ASN A 23 28.78 34.23 -1.41
C ASN A 23 27.88 35.15 -0.60
N PRO A 24 28.35 36.34 -0.17
CA PRO A 24 27.53 37.27 0.61
C PRO A 24 26.26 37.73 -0.13
N MET A 25 26.24 37.70 -1.47
CA MET A 25 25.04 38.03 -2.27
C MET A 25 23.87 37.06 -2.05
N TYR A 26 24.17 35.78 -1.74
CA TYR A 26 23.18 34.70 -1.62
C TYR A 26 23.20 34.02 -0.24
N GLY A 27 23.97 34.55 0.71
CA GLY A 27 24.10 34.01 2.07
C GLY A 27 22.83 34.22 2.91
N PHE A 28 22.75 33.48 4.02
CA PHE A 28 21.69 33.61 5.03
C PHE A 28 22.31 33.96 6.40
N ALA A 29 21.49 34.50 7.30
CA ALA A 29 21.93 34.95 8.64
C ALA A 29 23.14 35.92 8.58
N GLN A 30 24.01 35.90 9.60
CA GLN A 30 25.19 36.77 9.68
C GLN A 30 26.15 36.58 8.49
N TYR A 31 26.10 35.45 7.79
CA TYR A 31 26.93 35.15 6.61
C TYR A 31 26.54 35.94 5.36
N LYS A 32 25.33 36.53 5.30
CA LYS A 32 24.96 37.44 4.20
C LYS A 32 25.75 38.76 4.23
N TYR A 33 26.32 39.09 5.38
CA TYR A 33 26.98 40.36 5.63
C TYR A 33 28.50 40.21 5.74
N LEU A 34 29.11 39.18 5.14
CA LEU A 34 30.56 39.06 5.16
C LEU A 34 31.20 40.28 4.46
N PRO A 35 32.26 40.88 5.03
CA PRO A 35 32.84 40.55 6.32
C PRO A 35 31.93 40.94 7.50
N ALA A 36 31.63 39.99 8.37
CA ALA A 36 30.75 40.17 9.52
C ALA A 36 31.57 40.40 10.78
N ILE A 37 31.09 41.24 11.70
CA ILE A 37 31.70 41.42 13.02
C ILE A 37 30.88 40.62 14.03
N ILE A 38 31.52 39.63 14.65
CA ILE A 38 30.91 38.75 15.64
C ILE A 38 31.51 39.04 17.01
N SER A 39 30.70 39.15 18.06
CA SER A 39 31.22 39.30 19.42
C SER A 39 31.74 37.96 19.93
N ALA A 40 32.99 37.93 20.39
CA ALA A 40 33.56 36.82 21.14
C ALA A 40 32.99 36.76 22.57
N PRO A 41 33.21 35.66 23.32
CA PRO A 41 32.71 35.51 24.70
C PRO A 41 33.24 36.57 25.68
N ASP A 42 34.41 37.16 25.40
CA ASP A 42 35.01 38.25 26.19
C ASP A 42 34.49 39.64 25.77
N GLY A 43 33.50 39.69 24.87
CA GLY A 43 32.90 40.92 24.35
C GLY A 43 33.74 41.62 23.28
N LYS A 44 34.89 41.06 22.88
CA LYS A 44 35.73 41.66 21.82
C LYS A 44 35.15 41.35 20.43
N PRO A 45 35.24 42.29 19.48
CA PRO A 45 34.69 42.10 18.16
C PRO A 45 35.67 41.35 17.26
N VAL A 46 35.21 40.27 16.61
CA VAL A 46 35.99 39.42 15.69
C VAL A 46 35.50 39.64 14.26
N ILE A 47 36.34 40.16 13.37
CA ILE A 47 35.99 40.24 11.95
C ILE A 47 36.09 38.85 11.30
N THR A 48 34.99 38.38 10.72
CA THR A 48 34.89 37.07 10.07
C THR A 48 34.57 37.27 8.59
N THR A 49 35.36 36.67 7.69
CA THR A 49 35.21 36.81 6.24
C THR A 49 35.58 35.54 5.47
N GLN A 50 35.27 35.47 4.17
CA GLN A 50 35.66 34.36 3.26
C GLN A 50 35.60 34.80 1.79
N ALA A 51 36.61 34.55 0.97
CA ALA A 51 36.66 35.05 -0.41
C ALA A 51 35.98 34.16 -1.47
N TYR A 52 34.69 33.83 -1.30
CA TYR A 52 33.86 33.03 -2.22
C TYR A 52 34.57 31.76 -2.78
N ARG A 53 34.77 31.64 -4.10
CA ARG A 53 35.42 30.49 -4.78
C ARG A 53 36.05 30.87 -6.12
N TYR A 54 36.91 29.99 -6.63
CA TYR A 54 37.46 30.03 -8.00
C TYR A 54 38.22 31.31 -8.37
N ASN A 55 38.86 31.96 -7.39
CA ASN A 55 39.66 33.17 -7.58
C ASN A 55 38.89 34.34 -8.23
N ASN A 56 37.55 34.32 -8.23
CA ASN A 56 36.74 35.42 -8.76
C ASN A 56 36.64 36.61 -7.80
N THR A 57 37.23 36.48 -6.61
CA THR A 57 37.23 37.50 -5.58
C THR A 57 38.52 37.43 -4.78
N LEU A 58 39.11 38.59 -4.50
CA LEU A 58 40.15 38.77 -3.50
C LEU A 58 39.53 39.37 -2.23
N GLY A 59 39.63 38.67 -1.10
CA GLY A 59 39.20 39.18 0.19
C GLY A 59 40.27 40.09 0.80
N GLU A 60 39.87 41.26 1.30
CA GLU A 60 40.75 42.21 1.98
C GLU A 60 40.25 42.43 3.40
N VAL A 61 41.15 42.33 4.39
CA VAL A 61 40.90 42.67 5.79
C VAL A 61 42.00 43.61 6.26
N VAL A 62 41.60 44.69 6.90
CA VAL A 62 42.51 45.71 7.45
C VAL A 62 42.29 45.80 8.96
N LEU A 63 43.35 45.55 9.71
CA LEU A 63 43.39 45.65 11.17
C LEU A 63 44.27 46.83 11.59
N GLY A 64 43.71 47.75 12.36
CA GLY A 64 44.48 48.79 13.04
C GLY A 64 45.03 48.25 14.35
N LEU A 65 46.35 48.29 14.51
CA LEU A 65 47.05 47.74 15.67
C LEU A 65 47.62 48.85 16.55
N ARG A 66 47.46 48.72 17.87
CA ARG A 66 48.10 49.56 18.88
C ARG A 66 48.99 48.69 19.76
N ALA A 67 50.25 49.09 19.97
CA ALA A 67 51.14 48.38 20.87
C ALA A 67 50.56 48.38 22.30
N ARG A 68 50.68 47.25 22.99
CA ARG A 68 50.31 47.12 24.41
C ARG A 68 51.45 47.63 25.28
N ASP A 69 51.15 48.59 26.16
CA ASP A 69 52.14 49.15 27.08
C ASP A 69 52.83 48.06 27.91
N GLY A 70 54.17 48.09 27.92
CA GLY A 70 55.00 47.16 28.69
C GLY A 70 55.03 45.71 28.16
N SER A 71 54.56 45.45 26.94
CA SER A 71 54.64 44.13 26.31
C SER A 71 55.00 44.20 24.83
N SER A 72 55.41 43.08 24.23
CA SER A 72 55.68 42.97 22.79
C SER A 72 54.43 42.74 21.93
N GLY A 73 53.23 42.85 22.52
CA GLY A 73 51.96 42.54 21.85
C GLY A 73 51.23 43.76 21.29
N TYR A 74 50.20 43.51 20.49
CA TYR A 74 49.31 44.53 19.95
C TYR A 74 47.85 44.26 20.33
N ASP A 75 47.07 45.32 20.45
CA ASP A 75 45.61 45.29 20.47
C ASP A 75 45.06 45.72 19.13
N VAL A 76 44.02 45.04 18.65
CA VAL A 76 43.22 45.52 17.53
C VAL A 76 42.32 46.66 18.01
N VAL A 77 42.50 47.84 17.43
CA VAL A 77 41.75 49.07 17.76
C VAL A 77 40.78 49.49 16.66
N SER A 78 40.93 48.94 15.46
CA SER A 78 39.96 49.09 14.37
C SER A 78 40.03 47.89 13.43
N GLN A 79 38.90 47.58 12.78
CA GLN A 79 38.82 46.51 11.80
C GLN A 79 37.81 46.84 10.70
N THR A 80 38.16 46.49 9.47
CA THR A 80 37.27 46.57 8.31
C THR A 80 37.69 45.52 7.28
N GLY A 81 36.82 45.23 6.32
CA GLY A 81 37.17 44.39 5.20
C GLY A 81 36.25 44.60 4.02
N ARG A 82 36.64 44.04 2.86
CA ARG A 82 35.84 44.07 1.64
C ARG A 82 36.17 42.92 0.71
N TYR A 83 35.35 42.80 -0.33
CA TYR A 83 35.52 41.89 -1.44
C TYR A 83 35.94 42.69 -2.68
N LEU A 84 37.02 42.27 -3.32
CA LEU A 84 37.48 42.82 -4.58
C LEU A 84 37.18 41.81 -5.69
N THR A 85 36.17 42.09 -6.52
CA THR A 85 35.82 41.22 -7.64
C THR A 85 36.98 41.14 -8.63
N VAL A 86 37.38 39.92 -8.96
CA VAL A 86 38.33 39.60 -10.02
C VAL A 86 37.54 38.96 -11.16
N SER A 87 37.49 39.61 -12.31
CA SER A 87 36.80 39.12 -13.50
C SER A 87 37.80 38.84 -14.62
N SER A 88 37.32 38.24 -15.72
CA SER A 88 38.12 38.08 -16.93
C SER A 88 38.55 39.40 -17.58
N SER A 89 37.99 40.54 -17.16
CA SER A 89 38.40 41.88 -17.59
C SER A 89 39.39 42.54 -16.63
N THR A 90 39.69 41.93 -15.48
CA THR A 90 40.75 42.41 -14.58
C THR A 90 42.10 42.22 -15.28
N PRO A 91 42.91 43.27 -15.48
CA PRO A 91 44.20 43.14 -16.14
C PRO A 91 45.11 42.15 -15.40
N GLU A 92 45.69 41.21 -16.14
CA GLU A 92 46.71 40.31 -15.62
C GLU A 92 48.03 41.09 -15.41
N ASP A 93 48.72 40.84 -14.31
CA ASP A 93 50.07 41.38 -14.13
C ASP A 93 51.04 40.74 -15.14
N ALA A 94 51.77 41.56 -15.88
CA ALA A 94 52.61 41.09 -16.98
C ALA A 94 53.76 40.18 -16.53
N ALA A 95 54.32 40.39 -15.34
CA ALA A 95 55.41 39.57 -14.84
C ALA A 95 54.89 38.21 -14.35
N VAL A 96 53.77 38.20 -13.63
CA VAL A 96 53.09 36.95 -13.23
C VAL A 96 52.63 36.17 -14.46
N LYS A 97 52.05 36.85 -15.45
CA LYS A 97 51.63 36.23 -16.71
C LYS A 97 52.80 35.56 -17.42
N ALA A 98 53.95 36.22 -17.53
CA ALA A 98 55.13 35.64 -18.15
C ALA A 98 55.65 34.38 -17.42
N ILE A 99 55.43 34.28 -16.11
CA ILE A 99 55.77 33.08 -15.32
C ILE A 99 54.77 31.94 -15.59
N ILE A 100 53.48 32.27 -15.74
CA ILE A 100 52.38 31.29 -15.87
C ILE A 100 52.22 30.79 -17.31
N ASP A 101 52.44 31.63 -18.33
CA ASP A 101 52.22 31.32 -19.75
C ASP A 101 52.92 30.01 -20.20
N PRO A 102 54.17 29.68 -19.79
CA PRO A 102 54.77 28.39 -20.11
C PRO A 102 53.98 27.18 -19.58
N PHE A 103 53.43 27.27 -18.36
CA PHE A 103 52.60 26.21 -17.78
C PHE A 103 51.26 26.10 -18.49
N VAL A 104 50.66 27.22 -18.89
CA VAL A 104 49.44 27.25 -19.71
C VAL A 104 49.68 26.54 -21.04
N SER A 105 50.83 26.78 -21.68
CA SER A 105 51.20 26.08 -22.92
C SER A 105 51.33 24.57 -22.71
N VAL A 106 52.05 24.14 -21.67
CA VAL A 106 52.21 22.71 -21.35
C VAL A 106 50.86 22.04 -21.08
N LEU A 107 49.99 22.69 -20.31
CA LEU A 107 48.64 22.19 -20.05
C LEU A 107 47.77 22.17 -21.32
N ALA A 108 47.91 23.16 -22.20
CA ALA A 108 47.20 23.18 -23.47
C ALA A 108 47.63 22.01 -24.38
N ASP A 109 48.93 21.70 -24.44
CA ASP A 109 49.45 20.56 -25.20
C ASP A 109 48.94 19.23 -24.62
N TYR A 110 48.98 19.07 -23.29
CA TYR A 110 48.44 17.90 -22.60
C TYR A 110 46.93 17.74 -22.87
N ASN A 111 46.14 18.80 -22.64
CA ASN A 111 44.69 18.79 -22.81
C ASN A 111 44.27 18.48 -24.24
N ASN A 112 45.05 18.90 -25.24
CA ASN A 112 44.76 18.67 -26.65
C ASN A 112 45.25 17.32 -27.19
N ARG A 113 45.98 16.53 -26.39
CA ARG A 113 46.40 15.20 -26.79
C ARG A 113 45.18 14.33 -27.11
N VAL A 114 45.17 13.78 -28.31
CA VAL A 114 44.15 12.82 -28.76
C VAL A 114 44.38 11.49 -28.05
N VAL A 115 43.29 10.93 -27.50
CA VAL A 115 43.30 9.64 -26.79
C VAL A 115 42.66 8.53 -27.60
N GLY A 116 41.75 8.87 -28.52
CA GLY A 116 41.05 7.93 -29.40
C GLY A 116 39.83 8.58 -30.03
N ALA A 117 38.82 7.78 -30.35
CA ALA A 117 37.54 8.25 -30.86
C ALA A 117 36.35 7.52 -30.20
N THR A 118 35.15 8.07 -30.35
CA THR A 118 33.91 7.39 -29.98
C THR A 118 32.89 7.40 -31.11
N THR A 119 32.15 6.31 -31.25
CA THR A 119 31.02 6.17 -32.19
C THR A 119 29.66 6.30 -31.51
N ALA A 120 29.64 6.55 -30.21
CA ALA A 120 28.43 6.81 -29.45
C ALA A 120 28.68 7.92 -28.41
N PRO A 121 27.66 8.67 -27.98
CA PRO A 121 27.80 9.63 -26.91
C PRO A 121 28.32 8.98 -25.63
N ILE A 122 29.24 9.64 -24.94
CA ILE A 122 29.63 9.26 -23.59
C ILE A 122 28.72 10.05 -22.65
N ASP A 123 27.53 9.50 -22.41
CA ASP A 123 26.49 10.12 -21.58
C ASP A 123 26.55 9.59 -20.14
N SER A 124 26.49 10.49 -19.17
CA SER A 124 26.33 10.20 -17.74
C SER A 124 25.31 11.11 -17.05
N LEU A 125 24.50 11.83 -17.83
CA LEU A 125 23.59 12.84 -17.31
C LEU A 125 22.57 12.27 -16.30
N GLN A 126 22.24 10.99 -16.43
CA GLN A 126 21.30 10.29 -15.55
C GLN A 126 21.98 9.19 -14.71
N GLY A 127 23.31 9.19 -14.61
CA GLY A 127 24.08 8.15 -13.92
C GLY A 127 23.87 8.10 -12.41
N PHE A 128 23.05 8.99 -11.84
CA PHE A 128 22.63 8.96 -10.44
C PHE A 128 21.31 8.19 -10.22
N THR A 129 20.60 7.79 -11.29
CA THR A 129 19.35 7.01 -11.19
C THR A 129 19.25 5.83 -12.16
N GLN A 130 20.18 5.66 -13.10
CA GLN A 130 20.11 4.58 -14.09
C GLN A 130 21.49 4.23 -14.62
N GLU A 131 21.57 3.09 -15.29
CA GLU A 131 22.74 2.72 -16.09
C GLU A 131 22.99 3.77 -17.17
N THR A 132 24.27 4.09 -17.41
CA THR A 132 24.66 5.00 -18.48
C THR A 132 25.89 4.49 -19.21
N GLY A 133 25.99 4.78 -20.51
CA GLY A 133 27.16 4.38 -21.30
C GLY A 133 28.47 4.95 -20.72
N GLY A 134 28.45 6.17 -20.19
CA GLY A 134 29.61 6.79 -19.56
C GLY A 134 30.08 6.03 -18.31
N ALA A 135 29.17 5.66 -17.41
CA ALA A 135 29.51 4.88 -16.22
C ALA A 135 30.02 3.48 -16.59
N ASN A 136 29.39 2.82 -17.59
CA ASN A 136 29.87 1.54 -18.13
C ASN A 136 31.30 1.62 -18.66
N LEU A 137 31.62 2.67 -19.44
CA LEU A 137 32.97 2.92 -19.94
C LEU A 137 33.98 3.06 -18.80
N GLN A 138 33.66 3.85 -17.78
CA GLN A 138 34.53 4.06 -16.63
C GLN A 138 34.79 2.75 -15.86
N ALA A 139 33.73 1.95 -15.64
CA ALA A 139 33.85 0.68 -14.93
C ALA A 139 34.70 -0.34 -15.71
N ASP A 140 34.48 -0.45 -17.02
CA ASP A 140 35.28 -1.33 -17.89
C ASP A 140 36.75 -0.90 -17.92
N ALA A 141 37.00 0.42 -18.00
CA ALA A 141 38.35 0.96 -17.97
C ALA A 141 39.06 0.70 -16.63
N ALA A 142 38.35 0.81 -15.51
CA ALA A 142 38.90 0.50 -14.20
C ALA A 142 39.33 -0.97 -14.07
N VAL A 143 38.49 -1.91 -14.53
CA VAL A 143 38.86 -3.33 -14.57
C VAL A 143 40.02 -3.55 -15.54
N TYR A 144 40.01 -2.88 -16.70
CA TYR A 144 41.08 -3.03 -17.68
C TYR A 144 42.45 -2.64 -17.11
N GLU A 145 42.51 -1.47 -16.50
CA GLU A 145 43.70 -0.92 -15.85
C GLU A 145 44.22 -1.88 -14.78
N LEU A 146 43.38 -2.22 -13.81
CA LEU A 146 43.79 -3.06 -12.69
C LEU A 146 44.20 -4.46 -13.15
N LYS A 147 43.40 -5.11 -14.00
CA LYS A 147 43.60 -6.51 -14.37
C LYS A 147 44.69 -6.70 -15.42
N PHE A 148 44.65 -5.94 -16.51
CA PHE A 148 45.51 -6.20 -17.67
C PHE A 148 46.80 -5.39 -17.65
N LEU A 149 46.76 -4.13 -17.17
CA LEU A 149 47.97 -3.32 -17.09
C LEU A 149 48.73 -3.55 -15.79
N GLN A 150 48.03 -3.77 -14.67
CA GLN A 150 48.66 -3.89 -13.36
C GLN A 150 48.75 -5.32 -12.80
N GLY A 151 48.08 -6.30 -13.44
CA GLY A 151 48.08 -7.70 -13.00
C GLY A 151 47.37 -7.93 -11.66
N ILE A 152 46.48 -7.02 -11.26
CA ILE A 152 45.71 -7.08 -10.01
C ILE A 152 44.42 -7.87 -10.25
N PRO A 153 44.15 -8.95 -9.48
CA PRO A 153 42.91 -9.69 -9.60
C PRO A 153 41.70 -8.83 -9.17
N VAL A 154 40.75 -8.65 -10.10
CA VAL A 154 39.47 -7.96 -9.88
C VAL A 154 38.36 -8.85 -10.43
N ASP A 155 37.37 -9.13 -9.60
CA ASP A 155 36.18 -9.90 -9.96
C ASP A 155 35.07 -9.01 -10.50
N LEU A 156 34.96 -7.79 -9.96
CA LEU A 156 33.90 -6.83 -10.27
C LEU A 156 34.37 -5.40 -9.96
N HIS A 157 33.90 -4.42 -10.73
CA HIS A 157 33.96 -3.02 -10.37
C HIS A 157 32.59 -2.49 -9.95
N LEU A 158 32.55 -1.69 -8.89
CA LEU A 158 31.36 -1.01 -8.39
C LEU A 158 31.65 0.49 -8.21
N SER A 159 31.31 1.29 -9.20
CA SER A 159 31.26 2.74 -9.08
C SER A 159 30.41 3.33 -10.22
N GLY A 160 29.78 4.46 -9.98
CA GLY A 160 29.23 5.28 -11.06
C GLY A 160 29.93 6.63 -11.19
N ALA A 161 30.99 6.89 -10.42
CA ALA A 161 31.42 8.23 -10.02
C ALA A 161 32.06 9.12 -11.10
N MET A 162 31.33 9.39 -12.16
CA MET A 162 31.59 10.48 -13.10
C MET A 162 30.82 11.75 -12.72
N THR A 163 31.17 12.88 -13.32
CA THR A 163 30.35 14.08 -13.26
C THR A 163 29.18 13.93 -14.22
N ASN A 164 27.98 14.36 -13.81
CA ASN A 164 26.77 14.45 -14.63
C ASN A 164 27.04 15.32 -15.88
N LYS A 165 27.52 14.67 -16.94
CA LYS A 165 27.95 15.33 -18.16
C LYS A 165 27.88 14.39 -19.36
N ALA A 166 27.58 14.96 -20.52
CA ALA A 166 27.71 14.29 -21.80
C ALA A 166 28.95 14.79 -22.54
N ILE A 167 29.70 13.87 -23.14
CA ILE A 167 30.81 14.14 -24.05
C ILE A 167 30.45 13.58 -25.42
N ALA A 168 30.81 14.31 -26.47
CA ALA A 168 30.61 13.89 -27.87
C ALA A 168 29.15 13.50 -28.17
N SER A 169 28.20 14.37 -27.78
CA SER A 169 26.75 14.10 -27.89
C SER A 169 26.26 13.78 -29.30
N ASP A 170 26.97 14.23 -30.33
CA ASP A 170 26.63 14.01 -31.75
C ASP A 170 27.35 12.79 -32.37
N ALA A 171 28.12 12.03 -31.58
CA ALA A 171 28.87 10.88 -32.08
C ALA A 171 27.94 9.76 -32.56
N THR A 172 28.22 9.22 -33.75
CA THR A 172 27.53 8.06 -34.31
C THR A 172 28.53 7.13 -35.00
N PRO A 173 28.17 5.88 -35.35
CA PRO A 173 29.04 5.02 -36.15
C PRO A 173 29.41 5.62 -37.51
N ALA A 174 28.52 6.44 -38.11
CA ALA A 174 28.76 7.12 -39.37
C ALA A 174 29.62 8.39 -39.23
N SER A 175 29.58 9.03 -38.06
CA SER A 175 30.32 10.24 -37.73
C SER A 175 31.00 10.10 -36.36
N PRO A 176 32.13 9.36 -36.27
CA PRO A 176 32.87 9.22 -35.02
C PRO A 176 33.47 10.56 -34.59
N VAL A 177 33.55 10.79 -33.28
CA VAL A 177 34.14 11.99 -32.69
C VAL A 177 35.49 11.67 -32.08
N THR A 178 36.53 12.41 -32.46
CA THR A 178 37.86 12.35 -31.84
C THR A 178 37.78 12.84 -30.39
N LEU A 179 38.35 12.08 -29.47
CA LEU A 179 38.41 12.40 -28.05
C LEU A 179 39.79 12.93 -27.68
N LYS A 180 39.80 13.95 -26.83
CA LYS A 180 41.00 14.53 -26.21
C LYS A 180 40.97 14.32 -24.71
N ILE A 181 42.12 14.49 -24.06
CA ILE A 181 42.21 14.47 -22.59
C ILE A 181 41.26 15.50 -21.97
N SER A 182 41.16 16.70 -22.56
CA SER A 182 40.25 17.74 -22.06
C SER A 182 38.78 17.30 -22.02
N ASP A 183 38.36 16.45 -22.97
CA ASP A 183 36.98 15.98 -23.03
C ASP A 183 36.70 15.06 -21.83
N LEU A 184 37.60 14.11 -21.58
CA LEU A 184 37.50 13.13 -20.49
C LEU A 184 37.63 13.79 -19.10
N TYR A 185 38.60 14.70 -18.94
CA TYR A 185 38.77 15.50 -17.72
C TYR A 185 37.48 16.25 -17.38
N SER A 186 36.74 16.68 -18.39
CA SER A 186 35.51 17.42 -18.20
C SER A 186 34.37 16.60 -17.59
N ALA A 187 34.40 15.27 -17.72
CA ALA A 187 33.50 14.35 -17.00
C ALA A 187 34.13 13.78 -15.72
N MET A 188 35.45 13.68 -15.63
CA MET A 188 36.17 13.17 -14.46
C MET A 188 37.21 14.17 -13.94
N PRO A 189 36.77 15.34 -13.41
CA PRO A 189 37.66 16.41 -12.99
C PRO A 189 38.27 16.18 -11.59
N TYR A 190 37.92 15.08 -10.94
CA TYR A 190 38.37 14.74 -9.58
C TYR A 190 39.46 13.68 -9.66
N GLU A 191 40.52 13.84 -8.87
CA GLU A 191 41.63 12.89 -8.75
C GLU A 191 41.25 11.69 -7.87
N ASN A 192 40.12 11.05 -8.19
CA ASN A 192 39.71 9.81 -7.54
C ASN A 192 40.62 8.67 -8.00
N SER A 193 41.04 7.82 -7.07
CA SER A 193 41.89 6.66 -7.32
C SER A 193 41.15 5.34 -7.17
N LEU A 194 41.61 4.32 -7.88
CA LEU A 194 41.09 2.96 -7.82
C LEU A 194 41.60 2.23 -6.58
N VAL A 195 40.70 1.51 -5.92
CA VAL A 195 40.99 0.65 -4.76
C VAL A 195 40.33 -0.72 -4.97
N VAL A 196 40.97 -1.79 -4.52
CA VAL A 196 40.44 -3.16 -4.54
C VAL A 196 40.29 -3.65 -3.11
N ILE A 197 39.08 -4.09 -2.78
CA ILE A 197 38.66 -4.52 -1.45
C ILE A 197 38.18 -5.97 -1.55
N SER A 198 38.67 -6.83 -0.67
CA SER A 198 38.20 -8.21 -0.58
C SER A 198 36.90 -8.24 0.24
N MET A 199 35.77 -8.57 -0.38
CA MET A 199 34.44 -8.50 0.24
C MET A 199 33.66 -9.80 0.10
N ASN A 200 32.89 -10.19 1.12
CA ASN A 200 31.99 -11.33 1.05
C ASN A 200 30.56 -10.94 0.65
N GLY A 201 29.68 -11.93 0.45
CA GLY A 201 28.29 -11.73 0.03
C GLY A 201 27.52 -10.71 0.89
N PRO A 202 27.48 -10.86 2.22
CA PRO A 202 26.78 -9.92 3.11
C PRO A 202 27.29 -8.47 3.00
N GLN A 203 28.60 -8.28 2.88
CA GLN A 203 29.20 -6.95 2.74
C GLN A 203 28.83 -6.30 1.40
N ILE A 204 28.88 -7.07 0.30
CA ILE A 204 28.47 -6.58 -1.02
C ILE A 204 26.99 -6.19 -1.01
N LYS A 205 26.12 -7.03 -0.42
CA LYS A 205 24.70 -6.71 -0.26
C LYS A 205 24.48 -5.40 0.49
N SER A 206 25.18 -5.18 1.60
CA SER A 206 25.06 -3.94 2.38
C SER A 206 25.36 -2.68 1.55
N ILE A 207 26.41 -2.72 0.73
CA ILE A 207 26.77 -1.62 -0.19
C ILE A 207 25.71 -1.42 -1.28
N LEU A 208 25.22 -2.50 -1.89
CA LEU A 208 24.20 -2.41 -2.93
C LEU A 208 22.85 -1.92 -2.37
N GLU A 209 22.45 -2.35 -1.17
CA GLU A 209 21.26 -1.83 -0.48
C GLU A 209 21.39 -0.33 -0.20
N ARG A 210 22.59 0.13 0.18
CA ARG A 210 22.85 1.58 0.29
C ARG A 210 22.73 2.29 -1.06
N SER A 211 23.22 1.67 -2.14
CA SER A 211 23.09 2.20 -3.49
C SER A 211 21.62 2.35 -3.89
N TYR A 212 20.78 1.33 -3.65
CA TYR A 212 19.34 1.43 -3.90
C TYR A 212 18.68 2.54 -3.06
N ARG A 213 19.00 2.62 -1.77
CA ARG A 213 18.50 3.71 -0.91
C ARG A 213 18.82 5.07 -1.53
N ASN A 214 20.05 5.28 -1.96
CA ASN A 214 20.46 6.53 -2.61
C ASN A 214 19.64 6.80 -3.88
N TYR A 215 19.53 5.81 -4.77
CA TYR A 215 18.65 5.86 -5.95
C TYR A 215 17.22 6.28 -5.61
N TYR A 216 16.61 5.63 -4.61
CA TYR A 216 15.23 5.89 -4.21
C TYR A 216 15.03 7.37 -3.87
N TYR A 217 15.92 7.92 -3.03
CA TYR A 217 15.80 9.31 -2.64
C TYR A 217 16.08 10.28 -3.79
N TYR A 218 17.11 10.01 -4.61
CA TYR A 218 17.44 10.88 -5.75
C TYR A 218 16.32 10.93 -6.80
N LYS A 219 15.62 9.81 -6.99
CA LYS A 219 14.53 9.66 -7.96
C LYS A 219 13.19 10.17 -7.44
N TYR A 220 12.81 9.80 -6.22
CA TYR A 220 11.44 9.96 -5.73
C TYR A 220 11.25 11.08 -4.71
N VAL A 221 12.32 11.60 -4.12
CA VAL A 221 12.22 12.67 -3.11
C VAL A 221 12.76 13.96 -3.68
N ALA A 222 11.84 14.87 -4.01
CA ALA A 222 12.18 16.17 -4.60
C ALA A 222 13.19 16.94 -3.73
N GLY A 223 14.28 17.40 -4.36
CA GLY A 223 15.35 18.16 -3.69
C GLY A 223 16.36 17.30 -2.92
N TYR A 224 16.20 15.98 -2.86
CA TYR A 224 17.14 15.09 -2.20
C TYR A 224 18.27 14.66 -3.14
N GLY A 225 19.52 14.80 -2.72
CA GLY A 225 20.68 14.38 -3.50
C GLY A 225 21.85 15.34 -3.41
N GLY A 226 21.58 16.65 -3.35
CA GLY A 226 22.62 17.67 -3.18
C GLY A 226 23.77 17.50 -4.18
N TYR A 227 25.00 17.36 -3.67
CA TYR A 227 26.18 17.12 -4.51
C TYR A 227 26.13 15.83 -5.34
N SER A 228 25.31 14.86 -4.94
CA SER A 228 25.13 13.58 -5.63
C SER A 228 24.42 13.70 -6.99
N TYR A 229 23.79 14.84 -7.29
CA TYR A 229 23.32 15.12 -8.65
C TYR A 229 24.47 15.46 -9.61
N TYR A 230 25.56 16.01 -9.07
CA TYR A 230 26.75 16.37 -9.84
C TYR A 230 27.70 15.20 -10.00
N THR A 231 27.93 14.43 -8.94
CA THR A 231 28.74 13.20 -8.99
C THR A 231 27.78 12.02 -9.07
N THR A 232 27.77 11.27 -10.17
CA THR A 232 26.85 10.15 -10.46
C THR A 232 27.01 9.00 -9.44
N CYS A 233 26.44 9.22 -8.25
CA CYS A 233 26.68 8.45 -7.02
C CYS A 233 25.93 7.11 -6.96
N MET A 234 25.21 6.72 -8.01
CA MET A 234 24.63 5.38 -8.11
C MET A 234 25.73 4.41 -8.50
N LEU A 235 25.77 3.21 -7.92
CA LEU A 235 26.74 2.21 -8.34
C LEU A 235 26.33 1.61 -9.68
N ASP A 236 27.19 1.80 -10.67
CA ASP A 236 27.21 1.01 -11.91
C ASP A 236 28.32 -0.06 -11.83
N THR A 237 28.42 -0.90 -12.85
CA THR A 237 29.35 -2.03 -12.85
C THR A 237 29.98 -2.31 -14.21
N ASP A 238 31.09 -3.06 -14.22
CA ASP A 238 31.77 -3.45 -15.45
C ASP A 238 30.99 -4.56 -16.20
N ALA A 239 31.45 -4.92 -17.40
CA ALA A 239 30.77 -5.88 -18.27
C ALA A 239 30.48 -7.25 -17.61
N ALA A 240 31.24 -7.65 -16.58
CA ALA A 240 31.02 -8.88 -15.84
C ALA A 240 29.79 -8.84 -14.93
N GLY A 241 29.38 -7.65 -14.47
CA GLY A 241 28.35 -7.46 -13.45
C GLY A 241 26.93 -7.36 -14.00
N ARG A 242 25.96 -7.96 -13.31
CA ARG A 242 24.52 -7.67 -13.49
C ARG A 242 23.87 -7.47 -12.13
N ILE A 243 23.34 -6.29 -11.88
CA ILE A 243 22.63 -5.91 -10.65
C ILE A 243 21.15 -5.78 -10.95
N VAL A 244 20.32 -6.41 -10.12
CA VAL A 244 18.86 -6.32 -10.19
C VAL A 244 18.34 -5.76 -8.86
N TYR A 245 17.65 -4.63 -8.94
CA TYR A 245 16.95 -4.03 -7.81
C TYR A 245 15.43 -4.24 -7.90
N ASP A 246 14.78 -4.30 -6.75
CA ASP A 246 13.33 -4.34 -6.56
C ASP A 246 12.84 -2.94 -6.17
N ASP A 247 12.27 -2.23 -7.13
CA ASP A 247 11.83 -0.85 -6.99
C ASP A 247 10.34 -0.76 -6.62
N ARG A 248 10.05 -0.88 -5.32
CA ARG A 248 8.68 -0.96 -4.75
C ARG A 248 8.07 0.39 -4.40
N TYR A 249 8.48 1.48 -5.05
CA TYR A 249 7.90 2.80 -4.79
C TYR A 249 6.36 2.73 -4.79
N PRO A 250 5.66 3.31 -3.78
CA PRO A 250 6.15 4.24 -2.77
C PRO A 250 6.64 3.63 -1.44
N ALA A 251 6.84 2.31 -1.37
CA ALA A 251 7.42 1.70 -0.18
C ALA A 251 8.84 2.23 0.04
N LEU A 252 9.14 2.65 1.28
CA LEU A 252 10.46 3.11 1.65
C LEU A 252 11.49 1.96 1.57
N PRO A 253 12.76 2.26 1.21
CA PRO A 253 13.83 1.27 1.25
C PRO A 253 13.93 0.61 2.63
N ASN A 254 14.01 -0.72 2.66
CA ASN A 254 13.95 -1.51 3.90
C ASN A 254 15.13 -2.48 4.07
N GLY A 255 16.13 -2.42 3.18
CA GLY A 255 17.29 -3.31 3.20
C GLY A 255 17.08 -4.67 2.53
N HIS A 256 15.99 -4.82 1.78
CA HIS A 256 15.68 -6.00 0.97
C HIS A 256 15.33 -5.62 -0.48
N ASN A 257 16.02 -4.62 -1.02
CA ASN A 257 15.77 -4.09 -2.35
C ASN A 257 16.75 -4.62 -3.40
N VAL A 258 17.85 -5.28 -3.00
CA VAL A 258 18.75 -5.97 -3.93
C VAL A 258 18.20 -7.38 -4.18
N VAL A 259 17.72 -7.63 -5.40
CA VAL A 259 17.21 -8.95 -5.80
C VAL A 259 18.36 -9.91 -6.09
N ALA A 260 19.32 -9.44 -6.88
CA ALA A 260 20.43 -10.27 -7.33
C ALA A 260 21.64 -9.42 -7.74
N LEU A 261 22.82 -10.00 -7.53
CA LEU A 261 24.05 -9.66 -8.24
C LEU A 261 24.55 -10.94 -8.91
N SER A 262 24.98 -10.86 -10.16
CA SER A 262 25.76 -11.92 -10.80
C SER A 262 27.07 -11.37 -11.35
N ILE A 263 28.11 -12.19 -11.28
CA ILE A 263 29.45 -11.90 -11.81
C ILE A 263 29.76 -12.98 -12.85
N ASN A 264 29.95 -12.58 -14.11
CA ASN A 264 30.10 -13.49 -15.26
C ASN A 264 28.97 -14.54 -15.34
N GLY A 265 27.74 -14.11 -15.07
CA GLY A 265 26.55 -14.97 -15.05
C GLY A 265 26.44 -15.90 -13.84
N THR A 266 27.42 -15.91 -12.92
CA THR A 266 27.35 -16.67 -11.67
C THR A 266 26.71 -15.81 -10.58
N PRO A 267 25.57 -16.22 -9.98
CA PRO A 267 24.97 -15.48 -8.87
C PRO A 267 25.92 -15.37 -7.67
N VAL A 268 25.91 -14.20 -7.03
CA VAL A 268 26.56 -13.99 -5.74
C VAL A 268 25.58 -14.40 -4.65
N ASP A 269 25.99 -15.33 -3.78
CA ASP A 269 25.22 -15.67 -2.58
C ASP A 269 25.46 -14.60 -1.52
N PHE A 270 24.43 -13.79 -1.25
CA PHE A 270 24.54 -12.71 -0.28
C PHE A 270 24.53 -13.18 1.18
N GLU A 271 24.23 -14.44 1.46
CA GLU A 271 24.26 -15.00 2.81
C GLU A 271 25.59 -15.75 3.07
N ASP A 272 26.40 -16.00 2.03
CA ASP A 272 27.71 -16.63 2.16
C ASP A 272 28.78 -15.64 2.66
N ALA A 273 29.06 -15.72 3.96
CA ALA A 273 30.11 -14.95 4.61
C ALA A 273 31.53 -15.51 4.40
N SER A 274 31.67 -16.69 3.79
CA SER A 274 32.94 -17.43 3.64
C SER A 274 33.62 -17.21 2.29
N ARG A 275 32.83 -16.92 1.24
CA ARG A 275 33.36 -16.61 -0.09
C ARG A 275 33.64 -15.12 -0.23
N PHE A 276 34.86 -14.79 -0.62
CA PHE A 276 35.30 -13.43 -0.88
C PHE A 276 35.50 -13.16 -2.37
N TYR A 277 35.25 -11.92 -2.76
CA TYR A 277 35.40 -11.38 -4.09
C TYR A 277 36.29 -10.14 -4.03
N ASN A 278 37.17 -9.96 -5.00
CA ASN A 278 37.97 -8.74 -5.15
C ASN A 278 37.16 -7.69 -5.89
N ILE A 279 36.50 -6.83 -5.11
CA ILE A 279 35.65 -5.76 -5.61
C ILE A 279 36.48 -4.48 -5.72
N SER A 280 36.58 -3.95 -6.93
CA SER A 280 37.19 -2.64 -7.15
C SER A 280 36.15 -1.51 -7.05
N THR A 281 36.55 -0.37 -6.52
CA THR A 281 35.77 0.87 -6.50
C THR A 281 36.72 2.06 -6.54
N ILE A 282 36.21 3.27 -6.29
CA ILE A 282 37.03 4.47 -6.16
C ILE A 282 37.17 4.90 -4.69
N ASN A 283 38.31 5.47 -4.34
CA ASN A 283 38.65 5.94 -2.99
C ASN A 283 37.58 6.87 -2.37
N TYR A 284 36.95 7.73 -3.16
CA TYR A 284 35.88 8.63 -2.72
C TYR A 284 34.66 7.87 -2.17
N LEU A 285 34.21 6.83 -2.88
CA LEU A 285 33.11 5.97 -2.43
C LEU A 285 33.55 5.11 -1.25
N ALA A 286 34.74 4.51 -1.31
CA ALA A 286 35.31 3.71 -0.24
C ALA A 286 35.42 4.51 1.09
N ALA A 287 35.76 5.80 1.02
CA ALA A 287 35.79 6.70 2.18
C ALA A 287 34.40 7.01 2.76
N GLY A 288 33.32 6.53 2.14
CA GLY A 288 31.95 6.70 2.61
C GLY A 288 31.22 7.92 2.05
N SER A 289 31.80 8.58 1.04
CA SER A 289 31.13 9.70 0.35
C SER A 289 29.88 9.23 -0.39
N CYS A 290 29.11 10.13 -1.01
CA CYS A 290 27.83 9.78 -1.66
C CYS A 290 26.86 9.05 -0.72
N ASN A 291 26.86 9.37 0.59
CA ASN A 291 26.08 8.69 1.61
C ASN A 291 26.38 7.18 1.77
N PHE A 292 27.54 6.68 1.36
CA PHE A 292 28.00 5.32 1.69
C PHE A 292 28.59 5.21 3.10
N ASN A 293 28.00 5.92 4.06
CA ASN A 293 28.41 5.95 5.46
C ASN A 293 27.21 6.00 6.41
N ASP A 294 27.41 5.53 7.64
CA ASP A 294 26.51 5.73 8.77
C ASP A 294 27.18 6.61 9.83
N ALA A 295 26.56 7.77 10.09
CA ALA A 295 27.08 8.76 11.04
C ALA A 295 28.57 9.11 10.79
N GLY A 296 28.98 9.22 9.53
CA GLY A 296 30.36 9.52 9.13
C GLY A 296 31.30 8.31 9.08
N THR A 297 30.84 7.11 9.43
CA THR A 297 31.62 5.87 9.31
C THR A 297 31.28 5.17 8.00
N THR A 298 32.27 4.95 7.13
CA THR A 298 32.06 4.27 5.85
C THR A 298 31.49 2.86 6.01
N LEU A 299 30.62 2.47 5.07
CA LEU A 299 30.13 1.10 4.96
C LEU A 299 31.13 0.16 4.28
N TRP A 300 32.07 0.71 3.52
CA TRP A 300 33.08 -0.08 2.83
C TRP A 300 34.09 -0.63 3.84
N PRO A 301 34.46 -1.92 3.78
CA PRO A 301 35.34 -2.52 4.78
C PRO A 301 36.81 -2.13 4.49
N LEU A 302 37.20 -0.90 4.86
CA LEU A 302 38.55 -0.37 4.58
C LEU A 302 39.69 -1.23 5.13
N GLY A 303 39.46 -1.97 6.22
CA GLY A 303 40.44 -2.94 6.76
C GLY A 303 40.67 -4.16 5.86
N GLN A 304 39.92 -4.31 4.78
CA GLN A 304 40.00 -5.41 3.80
C GLN A 304 40.48 -4.92 2.42
N ILE A 305 41.05 -3.71 2.34
CA ILE A 305 41.76 -3.26 1.14
C ILE A 305 42.92 -4.21 0.87
N VAL A 306 42.92 -4.83 -0.31
CA VAL A 306 43.99 -5.71 -0.77
C VAL A 306 44.93 -5.01 -1.74
N HIS A 307 44.44 -3.99 -2.45
CA HIS A 307 45.27 -3.15 -3.32
C HIS A 307 44.78 -1.70 -3.33
N ASP A 308 45.71 -0.76 -3.13
CA ASP A 308 45.51 0.68 -3.34
C ASP A 308 46.83 1.25 -3.87
N ARG A 309 46.91 1.45 -5.19
CA ARG A 309 48.10 1.99 -5.87
C ARG A 309 47.99 3.48 -6.18
N GLN A 310 46.93 4.13 -5.71
CA GLN A 310 46.61 5.52 -6.06
C GLN A 310 46.50 5.74 -7.59
N GLN A 311 46.08 4.72 -8.35
CA GLN A 311 45.86 4.84 -9.79
C GLN A 311 44.63 5.70 -10.06
N TYR A 312 44.76 6.80 -10.80
CA TYR A 312 43.64 7.68 -11.09
C TYR A 312 42.67 7.08 -12.11
N VAL A 313 41.38 7.34 -11.88
CA VAL A 313 40.29 6.88 -12.75
C VAL A 313 40.39 7.49 -14.15
N LEU A 314 40.74 8.78 -14.25
CA LEU A 314 40.91 9.46 -15.53
C LEU A 314 41.98 8.76 -16.39
N ASP A 315 43.12 8.43 -15.79
CA ASP A 315 44.22 7.75 -16.47
C ASP A 315 43.81 6.36 -16.94
N ALA A 316 43.08 5.59 -16.11
CA ALA A 316 42.53 4.29 -16.50
C ALA A 316 41.64 4.40 -17.75
N VAL A 317 40.80 5.44 -17.84
CA VAL A 317 39.94 5.67 -19.02
C VAL A 317 40.75 6.12 -20.24
N ILE A 318 41.77 6.96 -20.06
CA ILE A 318 42.70 7.36 -21.14
C ILE A 318 43.40 6.13 -21.71
N ASP A 319 43.94 5.27 -20.85
CA ASP A 319 44.67 4.07 -21.25
C ASP A 319 43.75 3.05 -21.92
N TYR A 320 42.53 2.88 -21.41
CA TYR A 320 41.53 2.01 -22.03
C TYR A 320 41.11 2.48 -23.42
N ILE A 321 40.82 3.78 -23.60
CA ILE A 321 40.47 4.34 -24.91
C ILE A 321 41.68 4.28 -25.86
N GLY A 322 42.88 4.57 -25.37
CA GLY A 322 44.12 4.45 -26.14
C GLY A 322 44.36 3.03 -26.64
N PHE A 323 44.06 2.03 -25.81
CA PHE A 323 44.11 0.61 -26.19
C PHE A 323 43.03 0.23 -27.21
N LYS A 324 41.78 0.66 -27.00
CA LYS A 324 40.66 0.35 -27.90
C LYS A 324 40.75 1.09 -29.23
N GLY A 325 41.36 2.27 -29.26
CA GLY A 325 41.38 3.21 -30.37
C GLY A 325 40.03 3.90 -30.59
N THR A 326 38.95 3.12 -30.73
CA THR A 326 37.58 3.62 -30.85
C THR A 326 36.66 2.88 -29.87
N VAL A 327 35.87 3.64 -29.10
CA VAL A 327 34.89 3.11 -28.15
C VAL A 327 33.46 3.38 -28.61
N SER A 328 32.50 2.60 -28.10
CA SER A 328 31.08 2.79 -28.36
C SER A 328 30.27 2.48 -27.10
N PRO A 329 30.34 3.33 -26.06
CA PRO A 329 29.69 3.03 -24.79
C PRO A 329 28.17 2.95 -24.95
N ALA A 330 27.56 1.95 -24.30
CA ALA A 330 26.15 1.65 -24.43
C ALA A 330 25.56 1.23 -23.08
N VAL A 331 24.24 1.31 -22.96
CA VAL A 331 23.47 0.68 -21.89
C VAL A 331 23.22 -0.78 -22.26
N GLU A 332 23.61 -1.70 -21.39
CA GLU A 332 23.69 -3.14 -21.65
C GLU A 332 22.88 -3.99 -20.66
N GLY A 333 22.11 -3.35 -19.78
CA GLY A 333 21.34 -4.03 -18.73
C GLY A 333 22.21 -4.49 -17.56
N ARG A 334 23.33 -3.81 -17.31
CA ARG A 334 24.19 -4.01 -16.13
C ARG A 334 23.48 -3.63 -14.85
N LEU A 335 22.60 -2.65 -14.91
CA LEU A 335 21.80 -2.18 -13.79
C LEU A 335 20.32 -2.15 -14.20
N THR A 336 19.51 -2.99 -13.56
CA THR A 336 18.07 -3.11 -13.86
C THR A 336 17.22 -2.92 -12.62
N PHE A 337 16.03 -2.37 -12.82
CA PHE A 337 15.04 -2.12 -11.77
C PHE A 337 13.75 -2.84 -12.13
N THR A 338 13.34 -3.77 -11.27
CA THR A 338 12.01 -4.36 -11.33
C THR A 338 11.03 -3.32 -10.80
N THR A 339 10.21 -2.76 -11.67
CA THR A 339 9.20 -1.76 -11.29
C THR A 339 7.85 -2.40 -11.08
N TYR A 340 7.00 -1.73 -10.30
CA TYR A 340 5.69 -2.21 -9.92
C TYR A 340 4.63 -1.16 -10.21
N HIS A 341 3.41 -1.62 -10.51
CA HIS A 341 2.25 -0.78 -10.75
C HIS A 341 1.12 -1.17 -9.81
N GLY A 342 0.45 -0.17 -9.26
CA GLY A 342 -0.69 -0.33 -8.37
C GLY A 342 -1.95 -0.72 -9.13
N ILE A 343 -2.69 -1.69 -8.59
CA ILE A 343 -4.07 -1.96 -8.96
C ILE A 343 -4.94 -1.59 -7.77
N SER A 344 -5.87 -0.65 -7.95
CA SER A 344 -6.71 -0.14 -6.87
C SER A 344 -8.15 0.13 -7.29
N GLY A 345 -9.05 -0.01 -6.31
CA GLY A 345 -10.49 0.21 -6.47
C GLY A 345 -11.22 0.01 -5.15
N THR A 346 -12.52 -0.22 -5.23
CA THR A 346 -13.40 -0.41 -4.08
C THR A 346 -14.26 -1.68 -4.22
N LEU A 347 -14.63 -2.28 -3.09
CA LEU A 347 -15.59 -3.37 -2.98
C LEU A 347 -17.00 -2.85 -2.62
N GLY A 348 -17.50 -1.79 -3.27
CA GLY A 348 -18.85 -1.25 -3.07
C GLY A 348 -19.13 -0.62 -1.69
N ALA A 349 -20.02 0.36 -1.62
CA ALA A 349 -20.30 1.10 -0.38
C ALA A 349 -21.40 0.44 0.47
N ALA A 350 -20.99 -0.35 1.48
CA ALA A 350 -21.62 -0.51 2.81
C ALA A 350 -20.96 -1.69 3.56
N GLY A 351 -20.09 -1.43 4.53
CA GLY A 351 -19.56 -2.45 5.45
C GLY A 351 -18.77 -3.60 4.79
N ALA A 352 -18.19 -3.34 3.61
CA ALA A 352 -17.63 -4.32 2.70
C ALA A 352 -16.13 -4.59 2.92
N GLY A 353 -15.72 -4.83 4.17
CA GLY A 353 -14.47 -5.57 4.39
C GLY A 353 -14.57 -6.92 3.68
N GLY A 354 -13.60 -7.25 2.84
CA GLY A 354 -13.53 -8.44 2.00
C GLY A 354 -12.10 -8.70 1.54
N THR A 355 -11.91 -9.73 0.73
CA THR A 355 -10.59 -10.09 0.17
C THR A 355 -10.57 -9.87 -1.32
N VAL A 356 -9.52 -9.22 -1.80
CA VAL A 356 -9.15 -9.21 -3.22
C VAL A 356 -7.97 -10.15 -3.39
N THR A 357 -8.11 -11.15 -4.26
CA THR A 357 -7.07 -12.16 -4.47
C THR A 357 -6.55 -12.10 -5.90
N TYR A 358 -5.22 -12.11 -6.05
CA TYR A 358 -4.51 -12.16 -7.32
C TYR A 358 -3.37 -13.19 -7.21
N THR A 359 -3.24 -14.10 -8.18
CA THR A 359 -2.13 -15.08 -8.21
C THR A 359 -1.96 -15.91 -6.92
N GLY A 360 -3.05 -16.12 -6.15
CA GLY A 360 -3.01 -16.81 -4.85
C GLY A 360 -2.59 -15.95 -3.65
N VAL A 361 -2.26 -14.67 -3.87
CA VAL A 361 -2.00 -13.67 -2.82
C VAL A 361 -3.28 -12.89 -2.55
N SER A 362 -3.70 -12.83 -1.30
CA SER A 362 -4.90 -12.10 -0.88
C SER A 362 -4.54 -10.81 -0.16
N THR A 363 -5.12 -9.70 -0.60
CA THR A 363 -5.12 -8.42 0.13
C THR A 363 -6.49 -8.13 0.69
N MET A 364 -6.53 -7.74 1.96
CA MET A 364 -7.77 -7.30 2.61
C MET A 364 -8.12 -5.90 2.13
N SER A 365 -9.40 -5.68 1.79
CA SER A 365 -9.91 -4.32 1.63
C SER A 365 -10.06 -3.65 3.00
N ASP A 366 -10.00 -2.33 3.00
CA ASP A 366 -10.37 -1.52 4.17
C ASP A 366 -11.82 -1.81 4.56
N ALA A 367 -12.04 -2.12 5.83
CA ALA A 367 -13.35 -2.58 6.31
C ALA A 367 -14.45 -1.50 6.28
N VAL A 368 -14.06 -0.22 6.26
CA VAL A 368 -14.97 0.92 6.35
C VAL A 368 -15.32 1.43 4.96
N THR A 369 -14.30 1.65 4.13
CA THR A 369 -14.40 2.25 2.79
C THR A 369 -14.55 1.20 1.69
N GLY A 370 -14.19 -0.06 1.95
CA GLY A 370 -14.10 -1.10 0.94
C GLY A 370 -12.93 -0.91 -0.04
N ALA A 371 -12.06 0.09 0.18
CA ALA A 371 -10.92 0.37 -0.68
C ALA A 371 -9.90 -0.75 -0.62
N TYR A 372 -9.35 -1.14 -1.77
CA TYR A 372 -8.25 -2.09 -1.85
C TYR A 372 -7.16 -1.52 -2.77
N SER A 373 -5.91 -1.90 -2.49
CA SER A 373 -4.76 -1.58 -3.33
C SER A 373 -3.68 -2.62 -3.13
N PHE A 374 -3.05 -3.04 -4.23
CA PHE A 374 -1.87 -3.90 -4.22
C PHE A 374 -0.99 -3.57 -5.43
N GLN A 375 0.24 -4.07 -5.43
CA GLN A 375 1.16 -3.87 -6.54
C GLN A 375 1.50 -5.18 -7.26
N VAL A 376 1.66 -5.06 -8.57
CA VAL A 376 2.11 -6.14 -9.46
C VAL A 376 3.31 -5.67 -10.25
N GLN A 377 4.21 -6.58 -10.60
CA GLN A 377 5.39 -6.27 -11.40
C GLN A 377 4.99 -5.71 -12.78
N SER A 378 5.77 -4.78 -13.32
CA SER A 378 5.61 -4.28 -14.68
C SER A 378 5.60 -5.41 -15.71
N GLY A 379 4.58 -5.42 -16.57
CA GLY A 379 4.30 -6.48 -17.53
C GLY A 379 3.42 -7.62 -17.00
N TRP A 380 2.98 -7.58 -15.74
CA TRP A 380 2.13 -8.62 -15.16
C TRP A 380 0.81 -8.79 -15.92
N SER A 381 0.37 -10.04 -16.06
CA SER A 381 -0.92 -10.43 -16.61
C SER A 381 -1.57 -11.45 -15.68
N GLY A 382 -2.86 -11.34 -15.45
CA GLY A 382 -3.55 -12.24 -14.54
C GLY A 382 -4.98 -11.81 -14.24
N THR A 383 -5.60 -12.48 -13.28
CA THR A 383 -6.98 -12.23 -12.87
C THR A 383 -7.01 -11.84 -11.40
N VAL A 384 -7.81 -10.82 -11.10
CA VAL A 384 -8.08 -10.30 -9.77
C VAL A 384 -9.52 -10.65 -9.44
N THR A 385 -9.75 -11.31 -8.31
CA THR A 385 -11.09 -11.78 -7.91
C THR A 385 -11.48 -11.14 -6.58
N ALA A 386 -12.68 -10.57 -6.52
CA ALA A 386 -13.27 -10.08 -5.28
C ALA A 386 -14.04 -11.21 -4.59
N ALA A 387 -13.79 -11.42 -3.30
CA ALA A 387 -14.43 -12.47 -2.53
C ALA A 387 -14.76 -12.00 -1.11
N LYS A 388 -15.99 -12.32 -0.67
CA LYS A 388 -16.44 -12.21 0.71
C LYS A 388 -17.52 -13.27 0.94
N PRO A 389 -17.41 -14.13 1.97
CA PRO A 389 -18.40 -15.18 2.20
C PRO A 389 -19.83 -14.66 2.24
N GLY A 390 -20.70 -15.24 1.40
CA GLY A 390 -22.13 -14.89 1.30
C GLY A 390 -22.43 -13.56 0.60
N ILE A 391 -21.41 -12.88 0.05
CA ILE A 391 -21.55 -11.68 -0.78
C ILE A 391 -21.11 -11.95 -2.22
N LEU A 392 -21.92 -11.53 -3.19
CA LEU A 392 -21.66 -11.64 -4.63
C LEU A 392 -21.30 -10.27 -5.21
N PHE A 393 -20.26 -10.24 -6.05
CA PHE A 393 -19.74 -9.04 -6.69
C PHE A 393 -19.94 -9.04 -8.20
N SER A 394 -20.05 -7.85 -8.79
CA SER A 394 -20.08 -7.60 -10.23
C SER A 394 -19.03 -6.56 -10.63
N PRO A 395 -18.09 -6.89 -11.53
CA PRO A 395 -17.84 -8.25 -12.04
C PRO A 395 -17.36 -9.18 -10.91
N ALA A 396 -17.46 -10.50 -11.05
CA ALA A 396 -16.88 -11.41 -10.02
C ALA A 396 -15.34 -11.37 -10.01
N SER A 397 -14.75 -11.11 -11.18
CA SER A 397 -13.31 -10.95 -11.37
C SER A 397 -12.99 -10.00 -12.53
N ARG A 398 -11.77 -9.46 -12.53
CA ARG A 398 -11.21 -8.62 -13.59
C ARG A 398 -9.94 -9.25 -14.13
N SER A 399 -9.78 -9.25 -15.45
CA SER A 399 -8.57 -9.74 -16.12
C SER A 399 -7.70 -8.57 -16.58
N TYR A 400 -6.40 -8.71 -16.40
CA TYR A 400 -5.38 -7.73 -16.75
C TYR A 400 -4.37 -8.37 -17.70
N THR A 401 -3.88 -7.58 -18.65
CA THR A 401 -2.86 -8.01 -19.60
C THR A 401 -1.79 -6.94 -19.66
N ASN A 402 -0.53 -7.35 -19.46
CA ASN A 402 0.66 -6.52 -19.58
C ASN A 402 0.55 -5.17 -18.85
N VAL A 403 0.35 -5.20 -17.53
CA VAL A 403 0.21 -3.99 -16.72
C VAL A 403 1.53 -3.23 -16.67
N THR A 404 1.58 -2.05 -17.31
CA THR A 404 2.78 -1.19 -17.37
C THR A 404 2.55 0.21 -16.78
N THR A 405 1.38 0.46 -16.21
CA THR A 405 1.01 1.71 -15.52
C THR A 405 0.02 1.40 -14.41
N ASP A 406 -0.13 2.31 -13.43
CA ASP A 406 -1.14 2.18 -12.37
C ASP A 406 -2.55 2.06 -12.94
N MET A 407 -3.33 1.13 -12.39
CA MET A 407 -4.71 0.85 -12.75
C MET A 407 -5.63 1.23 -11.57
N THR A 408 -6.19 2.43 -11.62
CA THR A 408 -7.11 2.95 -10.60
C THR A 408 -8.58 2.72 -10.99
N GLY A 409 -9.52 2.85 -10.04
CA GLY A 409 -10.96 2.75 -10.32
C GLY A 409 -11.42 1.34 -10.71
N GLN A 410 -10.72 0.31 -10.24
CA GLN A 410 -10.99 -1.08 -10.55
C GLN A 410 -12.11 -1.64 -9.67
N ASP A 411 -13.27 -0.98 -9.69
CA ASP A 411 -14.30 -1.20 -8.68
C ASP A 411 -15.09 -2.50 -8.89
N TYR A 412 -15.61 -3.03 -7.79
CA TYR A 412 -16.51 -4.16 -7.71
C TYR A 412 -17.81 -3.69 -7.05
N ALA A 413 -18.94 -3.87 -7.72
CA ALA A 413 -20.25 -3.57 -7.16
C ALA A 413 -20.79 -4.80 -6.41
N VAL A 414 -21.41 -4.58 -5.24
CA VAL A 414 -22.20 -5.63 -4.58
C VAL A 414 -23.48 -5.83 -5.37
N LEU A 415 -23.84 -7.07 -5.66
CA LEU A 415 -25.09 -7.39 -6.35
C LEU A 415 -26.29 -7.26 -5.39
N PRO A 416 -27.51 -7.01 -5.91
CA PRO A 416 -28.74 -7.13 -5.12
C PRO A 416 -28.83 -8.51 -4.44
N PRO A 417 -29.61 -8.64 -3.35
CA PRO A 417 -29.83 -9.92 -2.70
C PRO A 417 -30.57 -10.90 -3.60
N THR A 418 -30.41 -12.18 -3.30
CA THR A 418 -31.16 -13.26 -3.95
C THR A 418 -31.80 -14.08 -2.86
N VAL A 419 -33.08 -14.44 -3.02
CA VAL A 419 -33.74 -15.40 -2.14
C VAL A 419 -33.71 -16.76 -2.84
N SER A 420 -33.18 -17.77 -2.16
CA SER A 420 -33.06 -19.14 -2.69
C SER A 420 -33.95 -20.14 -1.96
N GLY A 421 -34.64 -19.72 -0.90
CA GLY A 421 -35.56 -20.56 -0.16
C GLY A 421 -36.21 -19.85 1.01
N VAL A 422 -37.44 -20.27 1.34
CA VAL A 422 -38.22 -19.78 2.47
C VAL A 422 -38.85 -20.96 3.23
N SER A 423 -38.81 -20.92 4.55
CA SER A 423 -39.34 -22.01 5.38
C SER A 423 -39.86 -21.52 6.74
N PRO A 424 -41.12 -21.81 7.11
CA PRO A 424 -42.14 -22.47 6.28
C PRO A 424 -42.57 -21.57 5.11
N SER A 425 -42.96 -22.19 3.98
CA SER A 425 -43.48 -21.48 2.78
C SER A 425 -44.99 -21.22 2.84
N SER A 426 -45.60 -21.33 4.02
CA SER A 426 -47.03 -21.06 4.24
C SER A 426 -47.33 -20.63 5.66
N GLY A 427 -48.43 -19.90 5.86
CA GLY A 427 -48.93 -19.50 7.18
C GLY A 427 -50.37 -19.00 7.16
N PRO A 428 -50.95 -18.68 8.32
CA PRO A 428 -52.35 -18.27 8.42
C PRO A 428 -52.57 -16.86 7.83
N THR A 429 -53.79 -16.59 7.34
CA THR A 429 -54.20 -15.26 6.85
C THR A 429 -54.10 -14.15 7.89
N THR A 430 -54.05 -14.47 9.18
CA THR A 430 -53.84 -13.49 10.27
C THR A 430 -52.39 -13.01 10.38
N GLY A 431 -51.45 -13.65 9.69
CA GLY A 431 -50.02 -13.35 9.81
C GLY A 431 -49.39 -13.93 11.08
N GLY A 432 -48.16 -13.50 11.37
CA GLY A 432 -47.40 -13.90 12.57
C GLY A 432 -46.50 -15.11 12.39
N THR A 433 -46.38 -15.67 11.18
CA THR A 433 -45.46 -16.79 10.92
C THR A 433 -44.03 -16.26 10.82
N VAL A 434 -43.13 -16.77 11.65
CA VAL A 434 -41.69 -16.50 11.51
C VAL A 434 -41.14 -17.38 10.39
N VAL A 435 -40.75 -16.75 9.28
CA VAL A 435 -40.20 -17.41 8.10
C VAL A 435 -38.68 -17.25 8.09
N ILE A 436 -37.97 -18.37 7.94
CA ILE A 436 -36.54 -18.41 7.68
C ILE A 436 -36.31 -18.26 6.18
N ILE A 437 -35.54 -17.25 5.79
CA ILE A 437 -35.23 -16.88 4.42
C ILE A 437 -33.74 -17.15 4.18
N THR A 438 -33.43 -18.00 3.21
CA THR A 438 -32.06 -18.33 2.78
C THR A 438 -31.74 -17.66 1.46
N GLY A 439 -30.48 -17.27 1.25
CA GLY A 439 -30.08 -16.55 0.05
C GLY A 439 -28.66 -16.02 0.06
N THR A 440 -28.42 -14.90 -0.62
CA THR A 440 -27.14 -14.17 -0.58
C THR A 440 -27.34 -12.66 -0.49
N ASN A 441 -26.29 -11.94 -0.10
CA ASN A 441 -26.25 -10.48 0.08
C ASN A 441 -27.24 -9.91 1.09
N PHE A 442 -27.65 -10.64 2.14
CA PHE A 442 -28.58 -10.12 3.15
C PHE A 442 -27.97 -9.13 4.15
N THR A 443 -26.64 -8.95 4.14
CA THR A 443 -25.98 -8.00 5.05
C THR A 443 -26.48 -6.58 4.80
N GLY A 444 -26.88 -5.89 5.88
CA GLY A 444 -27.40 -4.52 5.79
C GLY A 444 -28.81 -4.43 5.18
N ALA A 445 -29.57 -5.53 5.13
CA ALA A 445 -30.96 -5.47 4.68
C ALA A 445 -31.78 -4.44 5.47
N THR A 446 -32.53 -3.61 4.76
CA THR A 446 -33.34 -2.50 5.30
C THR A 446 -34.83 -2.81 5.26
N ALA A 447 -35.26 -3.80 4.47
CA ALA A 447 -36.63 -4.26 4.45
C ALA A 447 -36.73 -5.74 4.02
N VAL A 448 -37.77 -6.41 4.52
CA VAL A 448 -38.30 -7.66 3.98
C VAL A 448 -39.78 -7.45 3.71
N LYS A 449 -40.27 -7.87 2.54
CA LYS A 449 -41.68 -7.76 2.16
C LYS A 449 -42.24 -9.13 1.77
N PHE A 450 -43.53 -9.31 2.00
CA PHE A 450 -44.35 -10.41 1.51
C PHE A 450 -45.29 -9.83 0.45
N GLY A 451 -44.93 -9.96 -0.83
CA GLY A 451 -45.58 -9.23 -1.91
C GLY A 451 -45.42 -7.71 -1.75
N LEU A 452 -46.52 -6.99 -1.60
CA LEU A 452 -46.50 -5.53 -1.41
C LEU A 452 -46.36 -5.11 0.06
N ASP A 453 -46.70 -6.01 0.99
CA ASP A 453 -46.77 -5.71 2.43
C ASP A 453 -45.42 -5.94 3.12
N GLY A 454 -45.05 -5.04 4.03
CA GLY A 454 -43.84 -5.18 4.83
C GLY A 454 -43.97 -6.30 5.88
N ALA A 455 -42.89 -7.03 6.13
CA ALA A 455 -42.80 -7.91 7.28
C ALA A 455 -43.02 -7.11 8.58
N THR A 456 -43.70 -7.69 9.55
CA THR A 456 -43.98 -7.03 10.85
C THR A 456 -42.72 -6.90 11.72
N GLY A 457 -41.71 -7.72 11.44
CA GLY A 457 -40.36 -7.62 11.97
C GLY A 457 -39.43 -8.55 11.21
N PHE A 458 -38.13 -8.26 11.17
CA PHE A 458 -37.13 -9.17 10.63
C PHE A 458 -35.78 -9.03 11.36
N THR A 459 -34.94 -10.05 11.22
CA THR A 459 -33.59 -10.09 11.80
C THR A 459 -32.66 -10.75 10.80
N VAL A 460 -31.58 -10.06 10.44
CA VAL A 460 -30.52 -10.61 9.60
C VAL A 460 -29.55 -11.37 10.51
N HIS A 461 -29.42 -12.69 10.30
CA HIS A 461 -28.53 -13.54 11.09
C HIS A 461 -27.15 -13.64 10.46
N SER A 462 -27.10 -13.69 9.13
CA SER A 462 -25.85 -13.76 8.35
C SER A 462 -26.09 -13.23 6.93
N PRO A 463 -25.05 -13.07 6.09
CA PRO A 463 -25.24 -12.68 4.69
C PRO A 463 -26.13 -13.63 3.87
N THR A 464 -26.39 -14.84 4.37
CA THR A 464 -27.17 -15.88 3.68
C THR A 464 -28.41 -16.33 4.44
N LEU A 465 -28.73 -15.72 5.59
CA LEU A 465 -29.85 -16.12 6.45
C LEU A 465 -30.52 -14.91 7.13
N THR A 466 -31.82 -14.78 6.92
CA THR A 466 -32.68 -13.76 7.54
C THR A 466 -33.95 -14.43 8.08
N SER A 467 -34.47 -14.01 9.22
CA SER A 467 -35.81 -14.39 9.66
C SER A 467 -36.76 -13.19 9.55
N ALA A 468 -37.98 -13.39 9.04
CA ALA A 468 -38.99 -12.33 8.93
C ALA A 468 -40.38 -12.84 9.33
N THR A 469 -41.17 -11.99 9.98
CA THR A 469 -42.52 -12.33 10.43
C THR A 469 -43.55 -11.89 9.41
N SER A 470 -44.35 -12.83 8.92
CA SER A 470 -45.36 -12.58 7.89
C SER A 470 -46.42 -11.57 8.37
N PRO A 471 -46.83 -10.59 7.54
CA PRO A 471 -47.99 -9.76 7.82
C PRO A 471 -49.29 -10.56 7.67
N ALA A 472 -50.44 -9.93 7.96
CA ALA A 472 -51.73 -10.48 7.59
C ALA A 472 -51.89 -10.49 6.06
N GLY A 473 -52.59 -11.49 5.53
CA GLY A 473 -52.71 -11.72 4.08
C GLY A 473 -54.04 -12.32 3.66
N ILE A 474 -54.23 -12.47 2.36
CA ILE A 474 -55.48 -12.95 1.74
C ILE A 474 -55.38 -14.45 1.46
N THR A 475 -56.46 -15.20 1.71
CA THR A 475 -56.50 -16.66 1.46
C THR A 475 -56.12 -17.02 0.03
N GLY A 476 -55.22 -17.99 -0.11
CA GLY A 476 -54.79 -18.52 -1.40
C GLY A 476 -53.86 -17.58 -2.18
N MET A 477 -53.54 -16.41 -1.63
CA MET A 477 -52.54 -15.52 -2.21
C MET A 477 -51.16 -16.11 -2.02
N ILE A 478 -50.41 -16.21 -3.12
CA ILE A 478 -48.97 -16.44 -3.12
C ILE A 478 -48.31 -15.06 -3.08
N ALA A 479 -47.44 -14.85 -2.10
CA ALA A 479 -46.69 -13.62 -1.90
C ALA A 479 -45.20 -13.91 -2.08
N ASP A 480 -44.56 -13.25 -3.06
CA ASP A 480 -43.12 -13.30 -3.26
C ASP A 480 -42.41 -12.58 -2.11
N ILE A 481 -41.52 -13.28 -1.41
CA ILE A 481 -40.74 -12.68 -0.34
C ILE A 481 -39.53 -11.97 -0.94
N THR A 482 -39.49 -10.64 -0.82
CA THR A 482 -38.37 -9.84 -1.30
C THR A 482 -37.57 -9.24 -0.16
N VAL A 483 -36.24 -9.23 -0.31
CA VAL A 483 -35.31 -8.60 0.63
C VAL A 483 -34.72 -7.37 -0.05
N THR A 484 -34.72 -6.23 0.63
CA THR A 484 -34.10 -4.99 0.16
C THR A 484 -32.86 -4.69 0.97
N THR A 485 -31.78 -4.38 0.27
CA THR A 485 -30.48 -3.92 0.82
C THR A 485 -30.08 -2.62 0.11
N PRO A 486 -29.02 -1.93 0.54
CA PRO A 486 -28.47 -0.80 -0.20
C PRO A 486 -28.06 -1.13 -1.65
N ALA A 487 -27.72 -2.39 -1.94
CA ALA A 487 -27.38 -2.84 -3.29
C ALA A 487 -28.62 -3.07 -4.19
N GLY A 488 -29.83 -3.01 -3.63
CA GLY A 488 -31.09 -3.20 -4.35
C GLY A 488 -32.01 -4.21 -3.67
N THR A 489 -33.11 -4.53 -4.34
CA THR A 489 -34.10 -5.53 -3.91
C THR A 489 -33.91 -6.83 -4.67
N SER A 490 -34.15 -7.97 -4.02
CA SER A 490 -34.11 -9.26 -4.69
C SER A 490 -35.15 -9.35 -5.79
N LEU A 491 -34.81 -10.06 -6.86
CA LEU A 491 -35.78 -10.48 -7.86
C LEU A 491 -36.75 -11.50 -7.25
N ILE A 492 -37.94 -11.57 -7.82
CA ILE A 492 -38.96 -12.58 -7.49
C ILE A 492 -38.61 -13.91 -8.18
N SER A 493 -38.92 -15.02 -7.52
CA SER A 493 -38.65 -16.37 -7.98
C SER A 493 -39.54 -17.39 -7.27
N PRO A 494 -39.80 -18.58 -7.85
CA PRO A 494 -40.58 -19.60 -7.16
C PRO A 494 -40.01 -20.04 -5.79
N ALA A 495 -38.74 -19.76 -5.51
CA ALA A 495 -38.08 -20.12 -4.25
C ALA A 495 -38.43 -19.17 -3.09
N ASP A 496 -39.04 -18.03 -3.38
CA ASP A 496 -39.44 -17.01 -2.41
C ASP A 496 -40.96 -16.93 -2.17
N GLU A 497 -41.73 -17.83 -2.75
CA GLU A 497 -43.18 -17.88 -2.61
C GLU A 497 -43.63 -18.30 -1.20
N PHE A 498 -44.52 -17.50 -0.61
CA PHE A 498 -45.23 -17.81 0.63
C PHE A 498 -46.74 -17.78 0.43
N ILE A 499 -47.44 -18.86 0.78
CA ILE A 499 -48.90 -18.95 0.62
C ILE A 499 -49.66 -18.71 1.93
N TYR A 500 -50.66 -17.83 1.87
CA TYR A 500 -51.57 -17.61 2.98
C TYR A 500 -52.72 -18.62 2.98
N LEU A 501 -52.74 -19.47 3.99
CA LEU A 501 -53.78 -20.48 4.19
C LEU A 501 -54.82 -19.94 5.17
N GLN A 502 -56.10 -20.28 4.97
CA GLN A 502 -57.07 -20.07 6.04
C GLN A 502 -56.70 -20.97 7.23
N PRO A 503 -56.79 -20.46 8.46
CA PRO A 503 -56.66 -21.31 9.63
C PRO A 503 -57.71 -22.43 9.53
N VAL A 504 -57.24 -23.67 9.59
CA VAL A 504 -58.10 -24.85 9.72
C VAL A 504 -58.51 -24.91 11.18
N VAL A 505 -59.79 -24.66 11.46
CA VAL A 505 -60.30 -24.58 12.83
C VAL A 505 -60.97 -25.88 13.26
N ALA A 506 -61.48 -26.68 12.31
CA ALA A 506 -62.11 -27.95 12.61
C ALA A 506 -62.05 -28.93 11.42
N LYS A 507 -62.05 -30.22 11.70
CA LYS A 507 -62.17 -31.30 10.71
C LYS A 507 -63.31 -32.23 11.11
N ASN A 508 -64.20 -32.52 10.17
CA ASN A 508 -65.09 -33.65 10.29
C ASN A 508 -64.30 -34.92 9.95
N ILE A 509 -64.00 -35.72 10.97
CA ILE A 509 -63.25 -36.97 10.87
C ILE A 509 -64.03 -38.01 10.08
N THR A 510 -65.36 -38.00 10.17
CA THR A 510 -66.22 -38.98 9.49
C THR A 510 -66.26 -38.76 7.98
N THR A 511 -66.15 -37.51 7.52
CA THR A 511 -66.18 -37.16 6.09
C THR A 511 -64.83 -36.71 5.54
N ASP A 512 -63.78 -36.75 6.37
CA ASP A 512 -62.44 -36.22 6.07
C ASP A 512 -62.45 -34.76 5.58
N THR A 513 -63.45 -33.97 5.99
CA THR A 513 -63.69 -32.61 5.48
C THR A 513 -63.18 -31.56 6.46
N TYR A 514 -62.42 -30.57 5.96
CA TYR A 514 -61.87 -29.48 6.75
C TYR A 514 -62.76 -28.23 6.70
N TYR A 515 -62.84 -27.52 7.82
CA TYR A 515 -63.66 -26.33 8.00
C TYR A 515 -62.86 -25.20 8.64
N THR A 516 -63.18 -23.99 8.19
CA THR A 516 -62.45 -22.76 8.51
C THR A 516 -63.01 -22.07 9.76
N ASN A 517 -64.11 -22.59 10.32
CA ASN A 517 -64.58 -22.31 11.68
C ASN A 517 -65.41 -23.48 12.22
N LEU A 518 -65.41 -23.65 13.55
CA LEU A 518 -66.11 -24.74 14.24
C LEU A 518 -67.64 -24.69 14.02
N ALA A 519 -68.23 -23.50 13.93
CA ALA A 519 -69.67 -23.35 13.72
C ALA A 519 -70.14 -23.94 12.37
N THR A 520 -69.33 -23.78 11.32
CA THR A 520 -69.62 -24.32 9.99
C THR A 520 -69.39 -25.83 9.96
N ALA A 521 -68.38 -26.34 10.67
CA ALA A 521 -68.15 -27.77 10.85
C ALA A 521 -69.33 -28.46 11.54
N ILE A 522 -69.85 -27.86 12.61
CA ILE A 522 -71.01 -28.36 13.35
C ILE A 522 -72.27 -28.29 12.48
N SER A 523 -72.45 -27.20 11.73
CA SER A 523 -73.65 -27.01 10.89
C SER A 523 -73.71 -27.99 9.71
N ALA A 524 -72.56 -28.42 9.20
CA ALA A 524 -72.45 -29.38 8.10
C ALA A 524 -72.40 -30.85 8.56
N ALA A 525 -72.29 -31.11 9.88
CA ALA A 525 -72.18 -32.44 10.43
C ALA A 525 -73.53 -33.18 10.42
N LEU A 526 -73.55 -34.39 9.86
CA LEU A 526 -74.66 -35.32 10.03
C LEU A 526 -74.63 -35.92 11.44
N ALA A 527 -75.79 -36.40 11.92
CA ALA A 527 -75.88 -37.04 13.22
C ALA A 527 -74.88 -38.22 13.32
N GLY A 528 -73.99 -38.16 14.31
CA GLY A 528 -72.94 -39.17 14.55
C GLY A 528 -71.56 -38.87 13.94
N ALA A 529 -71.36 -37.72 13.28
CA ALA A 529 -70.07 -37.36 12.67
C ALA A 529 -69.07 -36.77 13.68
N GLU A 530 -67.87 -37.32 13.83
CA GLU A 530 -66.85 -36.80 14.76
C GLU A 530 -66.24 -35.48 14.23
N ILE A 531 -66.36 -34.37 14.96
CA ILE A 531 -65.69 -33.10 14.66
C ILE A 531 -64.48 -32.93 15.59
N ARG A 532 -63.28 -32.83 15.01
CA ARG A 532 -62.03 -32.57 15.72
C ARG A 532 -61.56 -31.15 15.47
N ILE A 533 -61.30 -30.39 16.52
CA ILE A 533 -60.56 -29.12 16.42
C ILE A 533 -59.11 -29.50 16.11
N LEU A 534 -58.56 -28.94 15.04
CA LEU A 534 -57.18 -29.19 14.65
C LEU A 534 -56.36 -27.95 14.99
N ASP A 535 -55.23 -28.17 15.66
CA ASP A 535 -54.19 -27.22 16.10
C ASP A 535 -54.38 -25.75 15.70
N THR A 536 -55.10 -25.02 16.56
CA THR A 536 -54.88 -23.58 16.75
C THR A 536 -55.01 -23.24 18.23
N TRP A 537 -54.03 -22.48 18.74
CA TRP A 537 -53.99 -21.90 20.07
C TRP A 537 -55.29 -21.12 20.35
N LEU A 538 -56.13 -21.66 21.23
CA LEU A 538 -57.25 -20.94 21.82
C LEU A 538 -56.84 -20.55 23.24
N ASP A 539 -56.15 -19.42 23.36
CA ASP A 539 -55.89 -18.81 24.66
C ASP A 539 -57.10 -17.93 25.01
N GLY A 540 -58.05 -18.47 25.79
CA GLY A 540 -59.22 -17.73 26.27
C GLY A 540 -60.47 -18.57 26.54
N ASP A 541 -61.37 -18.02 27.37
CA ASP A 541 -62.67 -18.59 27.72
C ASP A 541 -63.50 -18.90 26.46
N PHE A 542 -63.84 -20.17 26.25
CA PHE A 542 -64.79 -20.54 25.21
C PHE A 542 -66.21 -20.27 25.69
N ILE A 543 -66.84 -19.25 25.12
CA ILE A 543 -68.24 -18.92 25.35
C ILE A 543 -69.09 -19.46 24.21
N LEU A 544 -69.91 -20.47 24.49
CA LEU A 544 -71.01 -20.88 23.61
C LEU A 544 -72.26 -20.08 23.95
N ASP A 545 -72.57 -19.09 23.13
CA ASP A 545 -73.75 -18.20 23.29
C ASP A 545 -75.08 -18.84 22.84
N LYS A 546 -75.07 -20.11 22.39
CA LYS A 546 -76.27 -20.87 21.98
C LYS A 546 -76.23 -22.31 22.50
N GLY A 547 -77.42 -22.88 22.73
CA GLY A 547 -77.54 -24.26 23.24
C GLY A 547 -76.97 -25.32 22.29
N MET A 548 -76.37 -26.36 22.86
CA MET A 548 -75.80 -27.51 22.16
C MET A 548 -76.65 -28.76 22.38
N THR A 549 -76.84 -29.57 21.34
CA THR A 549 -77.47 -30.90 21.44
C THR A 549 -76.51 -31.97 20.95
N LEU A 550 -76.10 -32.87 21.85
CA LEU A 550 -75.26 -34.04 21.56
C LEU A 550 -76.18 -35.25 21.33
N ASN A 551 -76.19 -35.81 20.12
CA ASN A 551 -76.97 -37.02 19.77
C ASN A 551 -76.02 -38.21 19.54
N GLY A 552 -76.17 -39.32 20.28
CA GLY A 552 -75.32 -40.52 20.13
C GLY A 552 -74.02 -40.49 20.94
N GLY A 553 -73.28 -41.60 21.03
CA GLY A 553 -72.12 -41.76 21.93
C GLY A 553 -70.86 -41.01 21.49
N TRP A 554 -70.63 -39.81 22.04
CA TRP A 554 -69.43 -39.00 21.77
C TRP A 554 -68.40 -39.13 22.90
N ASN A 555 -67.15 -39.43 22.55
CA ASN A 555 -66.01 -39.16 23.43
C ASN A 555 -65.47 -37.76 23.12
N ILE A 556 -65.90 -36.73 23.86
CA ILE A 556 -65.40 -35.35 23.68
C ILE A 556 -64.34 -35.07 24.73
N SER A 557 -63.08 -35.17 24.35
CA SER A 557 -61.93 -34.78 25.18
C SER A 557 -61.58 -33.31 24.95
N PHE A 558 -61.93 -32.43 25.89
CA PHE A 558 -61.35 -31.08 25.97
C PHE A 558 -60.06 -31.16 26.79
N GLN A 559 -58.90 -31.13 26.14
CA GLN A 559 -57.64 -30.91 26.83
C GLN A 559 -57.36 -29.40 26.83
N SER A 560 -57.73 -28.68 27.89
CA SER A 560 -57.15 -27.38 28.18
C SER A 560 -55.92 -27.58 29.07
N SER A 561 -54.80 -26.93 28.73
CA SER A 561 -53.67 -26.80 29.64
C SER A 561 -54.04 -25.79 30.72
N GLY A 562 -54.47 -26.27 31.89
CA GLY A 562 -54.85 -25.45 33.04
C GLY A 562 -56.29 -25.72 33.45
N ASP A 563 -56.49 -25.98 34.74
CA ASP A 563 -57.76 -26.35 35.38
C ASP A 563 -58.78 -25.19 35.40
N GLN A 564 -59.16 -24.67 34.23
CA GLN A 564 -60.24 -23.70 34.06
C GLN A 564 -61.43 -24.36 33.34
N PRO A 565 -62.65 -24.30 33.88
CA PRO A 565 -63.79 -25.00 33.32
C PRO A 565 -64.38 -24.31 32.08
N THR A 566 -64.92 -25.10 31.14
CA THR A 566 -65.64 -24.59 29.96
C THR A 566 -66.99 -23.98 30.36
N LEU A 567 -67.28 -22.74 29.94
CA LEU A 567 -68.52 -22.02 30.25
C LEU A 567 -69.52 -22.00 29.07
N LEU A 568 -70.60 -22.78 29.18
CA LEU A 568 -71.76 -22.70 28.27
C LEU A 568 -72.76 -21.64 28.76
N LYS A 569 -73.17 -20.70 27.91
CA LYS A 569 -74.25 -19.72 28.22
C LYS A 569 -75.62 -20.13 27.66
N GLY A 570 -75.71 -21.31 27.04
CA GLY A 570 -76.96 -21.90 26.53
C GLY A 570 -77.23 -23.28 27.12
N ASN A 571 -78.35 -23.91 26.69
CA ASN A 571 -78.72 -25.25 27.17
C ASN A 571 -77.79 -26.34 26.61
N LEU A 572 -77.40 -27.32 27.42
CA LEU A 572 -76.72 -28.53 26.95
C LEU A 572 -77.70 -29.71 27.00
N THR A 573 -78.02 -30.30 25.85
CA THR A 573 -78.87 -31.50 25.77
C THR A 573 -78.05 -32.71 25.34
N VAL A 574 -78.07 -33.79 26.13
CA VAL A 574 -77.47 -35.09 25.75
C VAL A 574 -78.59 -36.06 25.44
N LYS A 575 -78.67 -36.56 24.21
CA LYS A 575 -79.76 -37.41 23.74
C LYS A 575 -79.22 -38.74 23.19
N GLY A 576 -79.34 -39.80 23.99
CA GLY A 576 -78.86 -41.16 23.68
C GLY A 576 -77.33 -41.32 23.70
N GLY A 577 -76.85 -42.46 24.22
CA GLY A 577 -75.41 -42.77 24.31
C GLY A 577 -74.75 -42.34 25.64
N ASN A 578 -73.44 -42.61 25.78
CA ASN A 578 -72.61 -42.16 26.90
C ASN A 578 -71.63 -41.10 26.40
N SER A 579 -71.49 -40.00 27.15
CA SER A 579 -70.54 -38.91 26.89
C SER A 579 -69.64 -38.68 28.10
N THR A 580 -68.34 -38.45 27.89
CA THR A 580 -67.38 -38.19 28.98
C THR A 580 -66.69 -36.84 28.80
N VAL A 581 -66.64 -36.00 29.85
CA VAL A 581 -66.00 -34.66 29.86
C VAL A 581 -65.25 -34.47 31.19
N LYS A 582 -64.15 -33.70 31.25
CA LYS A 582 -63.41 -33.49 32.52
C LYS A 582 -64.16 -32.53 33.47
N THR A 583 -64.48 -31.32 33.01
CA THR A 583 -65.14 -30.26 33.79
C THR A 583 -66.14 -29.51 32.91
N VAL A 584 -67.35 -29.20 33.41
CA VAL A 584 -68.34 -28.40 32.65
C VAL A 584 -69.08 -27.38 33.53
N GLN A 585 -69.20 -26.14 33.05
CA GLN A 585 -70.06 -25.11 33.64
C GLN A 585 -71.18 -24.70 32.67
N VAL A 586 -72.43 -24.72 33.13
CA VAL A 586 -73.61 -24.38 32.32
C VAL A 586 -74.39 -23.24 32.99
N LYS A 587 -74.52 -22.10 32.30
CA LYS A 587 -75.40 -20.97 32.60
C LYS A 587 -76.67 -21.08 31.76
N GLY A 588 -77.49 -22.07 32.09
CA GLY A 588 -78.66 -22.51 31.33
C GLY A 588 -79.14 -23.89 31.79
N GLN A 589 -79.97 -24.57 31.00
CA GLN A 589 -80.47 -25.90 31.35
C GLN A 589 -79.54 -27.02 30.85
N LEU A 590 -79.17 -27.93 31.74
CA LEU A 590 -78.59 -29.24 31.39
C LEU A 590 -79.71 -30.27 31.28
N LEU A 591 -79.91 -30.88 30.12
CA LEU A 591 -80.98 -31.84 29.86
C LEU A 591 -80.41 -33.17 29.36
N LEU A 592 -80.59 -34.24 30.14
CA LEU A 592 -80.21 -35.60 29.75
C LEU A 592 -81.47 -36.36 29.28
N GLN A 593 -81.56 -36.64 27.99
CA GLN A 593 -82.68 -37.33 27.36
C GLN A 593 -82.25 -38.73 26.89
N SER A 594 -82.43 -39.74 27.73
CA SER A 594 -82.13 -41.16 27.40
C SER A 594 -80.65 -41.47 27.14
N GLY A 595 -79.73 -40.63 27.62
CA GLY A 595 -78.27 -40.83 27.57
C GLY A 595 -77.60 -40.58 28.93
N SER A 596 -76.28 -40.74 29.01
CA SER A 596 -75.48 -40.48 30.23
C SER A 596 -74.34 -39.50 29.97
N LEU A 597 -74.00 -38.70 30.99
CA LEU A 597 -72.85 -37.79 31.00
C LEU A 597 -71.95 -38.14 32.19
N GLN A 598 -70.73 -38.57 31.92
CA GLN A 598 -69.66 -38.76 32.91
C GLN A 598 -68.77 -37.53 32.96
N VAL A 599 -68.65 -36.94 34.14
CA VAL A 599 -67.99 -35.66 34.37
C VAL A 599 -67.27 -35.70 35.71
N ASN A 600 -66.02 -35.22 35.77
CA ASN A 600 -65.29 -35.21 37.04
C ASN A 600 -65.83 -34.10 37.95
N ASP A 601 -66.11 -32.90 37.42
CA ASP A 601 -66.77 -31.81 38.15
C ASP A 601 -67.81 -31.07 37.28
N VAL A 602 -68.97 -30.75 37.86
CA VAL A 602 -70.07 -30.02 37.21
C VAL A 602 -70.48 -28.82 38.05
N THR A 603 -70.62 -27.64 37.43
CA THR A 603 -71.30 -26.50 38.06
C THR A 603 -72.43 -25.98 37.18
N VAL A 604 -73.67 -26.07 37.66
CA VAL A 604 -74.82 -25.40 37.02
C VAL A 604 -74.99 -24.06 37.71
N LEU A 605 -74.84 -22.98 36.96
CA LEU A 605 -74.96 -21.62 37.46
C LEU A 605 -76.36 -21.08 37.14
N PRO A 606 -76.93 -20.20 37.99
CA PRO A 606 -78.26 -19.63 37.79
C PRO A 606 -78.48 -18.98 36.43
#